data_AF-A0A9E2BJC0-F1
#
_entry.id   AF-A0A9E2BJC0-F1
#
_cell.length_a   1.000
_cell.length_b   1.000
_cell.length_c   1.000
_cell.angle_alpha   90.00
_cell.angle_beta   90.00
_cell.angle_gamma   90.00
#
_symmetry.space_group_name_H-M   'P 1'
#
loop_
_entity.id
_entity.type
_entity.pdbx_description
1 polymer ?
#
loop_
_entity_poly.entity_id
_entity_poly.type
_entity_poly.pdbx_seq_one_letter_code
_entity_poly.pdbx_strand_id
1 'polypeptide(L)' 'MGVKLNHYFTDSNAWFIRTNCPNSLKYYEREGISFTQDNDFDTMNAKSKGYERYSFGWTDPRGLFGTQGV' A
#
# COMPACT_ATOMS: atom_id res chain seq x y z
N MET A 1 18.50 1.36 8.70
CA MET A 1 18.15 0.88 7.34
C MET A 1 17.99 -0.63 7.41
N GLY A 2 17.01 -1.21 6.73
CA GLY A 2 16.73 -2.63 6.82
C GLY A 2 15.96 -3.13 5.61
N VAL A 3 16.00 -4.43 5.39
CA VAL A 3 15.24 -5.10 4.33
C VAL A 3 13.77 -5.08 4.71
N LYS A 4 12.90 -4.80 3.73
CA LYS A 4 11.46 -4.93 3.86
C LYS A 4 11.03 -6.08 2.97
N LEU A 5 10.45 -7.11 3.58
CA LEU A 5 9.86 -8.23 2.86
C LEU A 5 8.50 -7.79 2.32
N ASN A 6 8.26 -8.01 1.04
CA ASN A 6 6.96 -7.85 0.42
C ASN A 6 6.58 -9.17 -0.26
N HIS A 7 5.48 -9.78 0.19
CA HIS A 7 5.00 -11.06 -0.30
C HIS A 7 4.42 -10.98 -1.73
N TYR A 8 4.18 -9.76 -2.23
CA TYR A 8 3.69 -9.54 -3.59
C TYR A 8 4.82 -9.45 -4.64
N PHE A 9 6.09 -9.42 -4.22
CA PHE A 9 7.22 -9.47 -5.15
C PHE A 9 7.62 -10.94 -5.37
N THR A 10 7.38 -11.43 -6.58
CA THR A 10 7.55 -12.85 -6.93
C THR A 10 8.76 -13.12 -7.83
N ASP A 11 9.30 -12.08 -8.47
CA ASP A 11 10.47 -12.20 -9.35
C ASP A 11 11.77 -12.14 -8.54
N SER A 12 12.62 -13.15 -8.68
CA SER A 12 13.91 -13.26 -7.99
C SER A 12 14.98 -12.31 -8.54
N ASN A 13 14.84 -11.86 -9.79
CA ASN A 13 15.81 -11.00 -10.46
C ASN A 13 15.47 -9.52 -10.29
N ALA A 14 14.23 -9.21 -9.94
CA ALA A 14 13.80 -7.85 -9.63
C ALA A 14 14.37 -7.40 -8.28
N TRP A 15 14.96 -6.21 -8.26
CA TRP A 15 15.44 -5.58 -7.03
C TRP A 15 15.01 -4.12 -6.97
N PHE A 16 14.78 -3.62 -5.75
CA PHE A 16 14.38 -2.24 -5.49
C PHE A 16 15.14 -1.67 -4.29
N ILE A 17 15.67 -0.46 -4.42
CA ILE A 17 16.39 0.28 -3.39
C ILE A 17 15.66 1.60 -3.13
N ARG A 18 15.29 1.83 -1.87
CA ARG A 18 14.78 3.12 -1.40
C ARG A 18 15.92 3.96 -0.86
N THR A 19 16.06 5.19 -1.34
CA THR A 19 17.09 6.12 -0.85
C THR A 19 16.55 7.02 0.27
N ASN A 20 17.42 7.87 0.81
CA ASN A 20 17.08 8.90 1.80
C ASN A 20 16.65 10.23 1.16
N CYS A 21 16.33 10.24 -0.15
CA CYS A 21 15.88 11.45 -0.82
C CYS A 21 14.64 12.02 -0.13
N PRO A 22 14.66 13.29 0.33
CA PRO A 22 13.52 13.89 0.99
C PRO A 22 12.34 14.00 0.01
N ASN A 23 11.12 13.84 0.52
CA ASN A 23 9.87 14.06 -0.23
C ASN A 23 9.69 13.25 -1.53
N SER A 24 10.38 12.11 -1.70
CA SER A 24 10.22 11.28 -2.89
C SER A 24 8.89 10.52 -2.93
N LEU A 25 8.78 9.48 -2.09
CA LEU A 25 7.61 8.60 -2.04
C LEU A 25 6.61 9.21 -1.06
N LYS A 26 5.38 9.43 -1.53
CA LYS A 26 4.33 10.10 -0.76
C LYS A 26 3.11 9.21 -0.64
N TYR A 27 2.62 9.13 0.59
CA TYR A 27 1.35 8.52 0.95
C TYR A 27 0.37 9.65 1.27
N TYR A 28 -0.76 9.64 0.57
CA TYR A 28 -1.86 10.57 0.80
C TYR A 28 -3.11 9.80 1.21
N GLU A 29 -3.64 10.15 2.37
CA GLU A 29 -4.89 9.62 2.87
C GLU A 29 -6.04 10.55 2.48
N ARG A 30 -6.98 10.03 1.69
CA ARG A 30 -8.18 10.79 1.29
C ARG A 30 -9.34 10.51 2.22
N GLU A 31 -9.53 9.25 2.57
CA GLU A 31 -10.51 8.80 3.56
C GLU A 31 -9.86 7.70 4.39
N GLY A 32 -9.80 7.93 5.70
CA GLY A 32 -9.28 6.96 6.65
C GLY A 32 -10.20 5.75 6.79
N ILE A 33 -9.67 4.71 7.44
CA ILE A 33 -10.37 3.45 7.57
C ILE A 33 -11.68 3.63 8.35
N SER A 34 -12.79 3.35 7.68
CA SER A 34 -14.11 3.37 8.27
C SER A 34 -14.68 1.95 8.25
N PHE A 35 -15.07 1.47 9.43
CA PHE A 35 -15.74 0.18 9.57
C PHE A 35 -17.21 0.42 9.86
N THR A 36 -18.07 -0.18 9.05
CA THR A 36 -19.51 -0.22 9.27
C THR A 36 -19.91 -1.67 9.42
N GLN A 37 -20.56 -1.99 10.54
CA GLN A 37 -21.10 -3.31 10.80
C GLN A 37 -22.62 -3.23 10.68
N ASP A 38 -23.18 -4.04 9.79
CA ASP A 38 -24.61 -4.19 9.58
C ASP A 38 -25.02 -5.61 10.02
N ASN A 39 -26.05 -5.68 10.85
CA ASN A 39 -26.62 -6.93 11.31
C ASN A 39 -27.95 -7.11 10.60
N ASP A 40 -27.96 -7.97 9.59
CA ASP A 40 -29.15 -8.33 8.85
C ASP A 40 -30.04 -9.24 9.71
N PHE A 41 -31.09 -8.66 10.30
CA PHE A 41 -31.97 -9.33 11.26
C PHE A 41 -32.73 -10.51 10.62
N ASP A 42 -33.13 -10.38 9.36
CA ASP A 42 -33.97 -11.37 8.69
C ASP A 42 -33.20 -12.65 8.32
N THR A 43 -31.89 -12.53 8.10
CA THR A 43 -31.03 -13.67 7.69
C THR A 43 -30.04 -14.12 8.78
N MET A 44 -30.02 -13.44 9.93
CA MET A 44 -29.03 -13.65 11.02
C MET A 44 -27.57 -13.58 10.57
N ASN A 45 -27.26 -12.79 9.53
CA ASN A 45 -25.90 -12.67 9.00
C ASN A 45 -25.25 -11.36 9.44
N ALA A 46 -24.05 -11.45 10.02
CA ALA A 46 -23.25 -10.29 10.38
C ALA A 46 -22.36 -9.89 9.19
N LYS A 47 -22.58 -8.70 8.64
CA LYS A 47 -21.80 -8.16 7.54
C LYS A 47 -21.00 -6.96 8.02
N SER A 48 -19.70 -6.98 7.74
CA SER A 48 -18.81 -5.86 8.03
C SER A 48 -18.25 -5.30 6.73
N LYS A 49 -18.28 -3.98 6.59
CA LYS A 49 -17.67 -3.26 5.47
C LYS A 49 -16.57 -2.36 6.02
N GLY A 50 -15.36 -2.54 5.50
CA GLY A 50 -14.28 -1.58 5.62
C GLY A 50 -14.20 -0.73 4.35
N TYR A 51 -14.01 0.58 4.49
CA TYR A 51 -13.68 1.45 3.38
C TYR A 51 -12.55 2.40 3.76
N GLU A 52 -11.56 2.48 2.87
CA GLU A 52 -10.41 3.37 2.95
C GLU A 52 -10.03 3.82 1.54
N ARG A 53 -9.47 5.02 1.41
CA ARG A 53 -9.06 5.56 0.12
C ARG A 53 -7.73 6.29 0.22
N TYR A 54 -6.76 5.77 -0.52
CA TYR A 54 -5.40 6.29 -0.55
C TYR A 54 -5.00 6.77 -1.95
N SER A 55 -3.99 7.61 -2.01
CA SER A 55 -3.27 7.97 -3.24
C SER A 55 -1.77 7.91 -2.98
N PHE A 56 -1.05 7.33 -3.93
CA PHE A 56 0.39 7.15 -3.85
C PHE A 56 1.08 7.97 -4.94
N GLY A 57 2.15 8.67 -4.56
CA GLY A 57 2.89 9.53 -5.46
C GLY A 57 4.39 9.29 -5.40
N TRP A 58 5.05 9.54 -6.52
CA TRP A 58 6.50 9.54 -6.65
C TRP A 58 6.92 10.91 -7.20
N THR A 59 7.25 11.83 -6.30
CA THR A 59 7.56 13.22 -6.68
C THR A 59 9.00 13.40 -7.12
N ASP A 60 9.95 12.78 -6.41
CA ASP A 60 11.37 12.85 -6.77
C ASP A 60 11.85 11.48 -7.25
N PRO A 61 12.23 11.34 -8.53
CA PRO A 61 12.66 10.05 -9.07
C PRO A 61 13.92 9.48 -8.39
N ARG A 62 14.68 10.29 -7.66
CA ARG A 62 15.90 9.84 -6.98
C ARG A 62 15.65 9.05 -5.69
N GLY A 63 14.40 8.96 -5.24
CA GLY A 63 14.06 8.22 -4.02
C GLY A 63 13.86 6.71 -4.17
N LEU A 64 13.73 6.21 -5.40
CA LEU A 64 13.56 4.79 -5.68
C LEU A 64 14.34 4.39 -6.93
N PHE A 65 15.14 3.34 -6.81
CA PHE A 65 15.83 2.71 -7.93
C PHE A 65 15.47 1.23 -7.96
N GLY A 66 15.52 0.62 -9.13
CA GLY A 66 15.29 -0.80 -9.27
C GLY A 66 15.36 -1.28 -10.71
N THR A 67 15.16 -2.58 -10.88
CA THR A 67 15.06 -3.24 -12.18
C THR A 67 13.81 -4.11 -12.23
N GLN A 68 13.24 -4.26 -13.42
CA GLN A 68 12.12 -5.15 -13.67
C GLN A 68 12.52 -6.64 -13.59
N GLY A 69 13.83 -6.96 -13.62
CA GLY A 69 14.29 -8.33 -13.44
C GLY A 69 14.27 -9.21 -14.69
N VAL A 70 14.14 -8.62 -15.88
CA VAL A 70 14.20 -9.34 -17.17
C VAL A 70 15.56 -9.98 -17.40
#